data_AF-A0A924MBL6-F1
#
_entry.id   AF-A0A924MBL6-F1
#
_cell.length_a   1.000
_cell.length_b   1.000
_cell.length_c   1.000
_cell.angle_alpha   90.00
_cell.angle_beta   90.00
_cell.angle_gamma   90.00
#
_symmetry.space_group_name_H-M   'P 1'
#
loop_
_entity.id
_entity.type
_entity.pdbx_description
1 polymer ?
#
loop_
_entity_poly.entity_id
_entity_poly.type
_entity_poly.pdbx_seq_one_letter_code
_entity_poly.pdbx_strand_id
1 'polypeptide(L)'
;DNPGKATINVSVDGKSTPFDFRVKRIPDPMPMVGSSGGGTIPVNAFKANVGVRADLKDFVFEGIKYDVTGFLLVAQGKGFENGAGFTQNKGAYFTSEAKSIIEKCKAGSTVAITDITVNGPDGSRKLASSAVFNLSN
;
A
#
# COMPACT_ATOMS: atom_id res chain seq x y z
N ASP A 1 -16.76 8.58 -3.04
CA ASP A 1 -17.27 8.22 -1.71
C ASP A 1 -18.43 9.10 -1.28
N ASN A 2 -19.65 8.55 -1.35
CA ASN A 2 -20.79 9.14 -0.66
C ASN A 2 -20.82 8.60 0.78
N PRO A 3 -20.81 9.46 1.81
CA PRO A 3 -20.90 9.00 3.19
C PRO A 3 -22.23 8.28 3.45
N GLY A 4 -22.17 7.14 4.14
CA GLY A 4 -23.34 6.49 4.70
C GLY A 4 -23.94 7.29 5.84
N LYS A 5 -25.13 6.90 6.30
CA LYS A 5 -25.86 7.54 7.39
C LYS A 5 -26.01 6.57 8.56
N ALA A 6 -25.61 6.99 9.75
CA ALA A 6 -25.90 6.28 11.01
C ALA A 6 -26.71 7.19 11.92
N THR A 7 -27.67 6.63 12.66
CA THR A 7 -28.52 7.39 13.58
C THR A 7 -28.22 6.95 15.01
N ILE A 8 -27.90 7.91 15.88
CA ILE A 8 -27.75 7.71 17.32
C ILE A 8 -29.05 8.18 17.98
N ASN A 9 -29.69 7.30 18.77
CA ASN A 9 -30.87 7.66 19.54
C ASN A 9 -30.45 8.06 20.96
N VAL A 10 -30.74 9.29 21.37
CA VAL A 10 -30.49 9.78 22.74
C VAL A 10 -31.79 9.75 23.52
N SER A 11 -31.82 9.04 24.65
CA SER A 11 -33.00 8.94 25.51
C SER A 11 -32.82 9.73 26.81
N VAL A 12 -33.79 10.61 27.11
CA VAL A 12 -33.89 11.35 28.38
C VAL A 12 -35.35 11.30 28.83
N ASP A 13 -35.58 10.89 30.08
CA ASP A 13 -36.92 10.77 30.70
C ASP A 13 -37.95 10.03 29.82
N GLY A 14 -37.52 8.95 29.16
CA GLY A 14 -38.38 8.12 28.29
C GLY A 14 -38.65 8.69 26.90
N LYS A 15 -38.13 9.87 26.55
CA LYS A 15 -38.21 10.44 25.20
C LYS A 15 -36.92 10.15 24.43
N SER A 16 -37.05 9.57 23.25
CA SER A 16 -35.93 9.27 22.35
C SER A 16 -35.86 10.33 21.23
N THR A 17 -34.69 10.92 21.02
CA THR A 17 -34.42 11.86 19.92
C THR A 17 -33.32 11.31 19.01
N PRO A 18 -33.58 11.15 17.69
CA PRO A 18 -32.58 10.69 16.75
C PRO A 18 -31.60 11.80 16.36
N PHE A 19 -30.32 11.47 16.25
CA PHE A 19 -29.27 12.34 15.75
C PHE A 19 -28.50 11.63 14.64
N ASP A 20 -28.43 12.25 13.46
CA ASP A 20 -27.81 11.66 12.28
C ASP A 20 -26.33 12.01 12.16
N PHE A 21 -25.51 10.99 11.91
CA PHE A 21 -24.08 11.09 11.66
C PHE A 21 -23.74 10.59 10.26
N ARG A 22 -22.74 11.22 9.65
CA ARG A 22 -22.13 10.76 8.40
C ARG A 22 -21.05 9.74 8.72
N VAL A 23 -21.13 8.58 8.09
CA VAL A 23 -20.13 7.52 8.19
C VAL A 23 -19.35 7.48 6.88
N LYS A 24 -18.02 7.61 6.96
CA LYS A 24 -17.13 7.43 5.81
C LYS A 24 -16.25 6.21 6.02
N ARG A 25 -15.88 5.57 4.92
CA ARG A 25 -14.86 4.52 4.92
C ARG A 25 -13.51 5.15 5.30
N ILE A 26 -12.65 4.34 5.93
CA ILE A 26 -11.24 4.70 6.10
C ILE A 26 -10.62 4.85 4.70
N PRO A 27 -9.91 5.95 4.40
CA PRO A 27 -9.26 6.16 3.11
C PRO A 27 -8.36 4.98 2.71
N ASP A 28 -8.12 4.80 1.42
CA ASP A 28 -7.14 3.83 0.95
C ASP A 28 -5.75 4.22 1.46
N PRO A 29 -4.98 3.30 2.08
CA PRO A 29 -3.60 3.58 2.44
C PRO A 29 -2.72 3.68 1.18
N MET A 30 -1.61 4.40 1.32
CA MET A 30 -0.60 4.55 0.28
C MET A 30 0.46 3.46 0.42
N PRO A 31 0.78 2.73 -0.66
CA PRO A 31 1.87 1.75 -0.63
C PRO A 31 3.22 2.45 -0.54
N MET A 32 4.10 1.94 0.33
CA MET A 32 5.41 2.51 0.61
C MET A 32 6.49 1.42 0.62
N VAL A 33 7.66 1.73 0.04
CA VAL A 33 8.89 0.95 0.19
C VAL A 33 9.94 1.88 0.79
N GLY A 34 10.46 1.52 1.97
CA GLY A 34 11.27 2.46 2.74
C GLY A 34 10.50 3.76 3.00
N SER A 35 11.14 4.92 2.96
CA SER A 35 10.44 6.19 3.21
C SER A 35 9.58 6.71 2.05
N SER A 36 9.48 6.00 0.92
CA SER A 36 8.85 6.53 -0.30
C SER A 36 7.72 5.67 -0.85
N GLY A 37 6.70 6.33 -1.43
CA GLY A 37 5.60 5.70 -2.17
C GLY A 37 5.85 5.59 -3.68
N GLY A 38 7.05 5.97 -4.14
CA GLY A 38 7.45 5.91 -5.55
C GLY A 38 8.51 6.97 -5.90
N GLY A 39 8.64 7.25 -7.20
CA GLY A 39 9.56 8.26 -7.71
C GLY A 39 11.00 7.75 -7.82
N THR A 40 11.95 8.69 -7.83
CA THR A 40 13.36 8.38 -8.04
C THR A 40 14.04 7.99 -6.73
N ILE A 41 14.78 6.88 -6.73
CA ILE A 41 15.51 6.39 -5.55
C ILE A 41 16.85 5.75 -5.97
N PRO A 42 17.96 5.95 -5.23
CA PRO A 42 19.20 5.24 -5.51
C PRO A 42 19.02 3.73 -5.46
N VAL A 43 19.60 3.01 -6.43
CA VAL A 43 19.45 1.55 -6.56
C VAL A 43 19.80 0.82 -5.26
N ASN A 44 20.91 1.19 -4.61
CA ASN A 44 21.35 0.55 -3.36
C ASN A 44 20.40 0.84 -2.20
N ALA A 45 19.83 2.05 -2.16
CA ALA A 45 18.84 2.42 -1.15
C ALA A 45 17.54 1.64 -1.34
N PHE A 46 17.11 1.40 -2.59
CA PHE A 46 15.96 0.54 -2.86
C PHE A 46 16.20 -0.91 -2.44
N LYS A 47 17.35 -1.48 -2.83
CA LYS A 47 17.75 -2.87 -2.52
C LYS A 47 17.83 -3.16 -1.02
N ALA A 48 18.15 -2.16 -0.21
CA ALA A 48 18.21 -2.30 1.25
C ALA A 48 16.83 -2.52 1.91
N ASN A 49 15.73 -2.28 1.20
CA ASN A 49 14.39 -2.49 1.74
C ASN A 49 14.00 -3.96 1.75
N VAL A 50 13.20 -4.34 2.74
CA VAL A 50 12.79 -5.74 2.97
C VAL A 50 11.37 -6.05 2.50
N GLY A 51 10.58 -5.04 2.13
CA GLY A 51 9.18 -5.21 1.77
C GLY A 51 8.42 -3.90 1.57
N VAL A 52 7.10 -4.05 1.53
CA VAL A 52 6.10 -3.00 1.26
C VAL A 52 5.24 -2.79 2.51
N ARG A 53 4.94 -1.54 2.85
CA ARG A 53 3.92 -1.19 3.86
C ARG A 53 2.80 -0.36 3.25
N ALA A 54 1.71 -0.21 3.98
CA ALA A 54 0.56 0.58 3.56
C ALA A 54 0.26 1.65 4.62
N ASP A 55 0.59 2.91 4.31
CA ASP A 55 0.50 4.03 5.25
C ASP A 55 -0.75 4.87 4.98
N LEU A 56 -1.52 5.19 6.03
CA LEU A 56 -2.58 6.18 5.95
C LEU A 56 -1.97 7.57 6.16
N LYS A 57 -1.77 8.31 5.07
CA LYS A 57 -1.24 9.67 5.14
C LYS A 57 -2.29 10.62 5.73
N ASP A 58 -1.86 11.48 6.65
CA ASP A 58 -2.69 12.53 7.28
C ASP A 58 -3.95 12.00 7.99
N PHE A 59 -3.92 10.74 8.44
CA PHE A 59 -5.03 10.12 9.14
C PHE A 59 -4.92 10.29 10.65
N VAL A 60 -5.92 10.95 11.24
CA VAL A 60 -5.88 11.45 12.63
C VAL A 60 -6.27 10.42 13.69
N PHE A 61 -6.77 9.25 13.31
CA PHE A 61 -7.22 8.24 14.26
C PHE A 61 -6.09 7.25 14.57
N GLU A 62 -5.67 7.24 15.83
CA GLU A 62 -4.67 6.31 16.34
C GLU A 62 -5.17 4.86 16.32
N GLY A 63 -4.23 3.91 16.21
CA GLY A 63 -4.53 2.47 16.27
C GLY A 63 -5.09 1.85 14.99
N ILE A 64 -5.42 2.65 13.97
CA ILE A 64 -5.86 2.15 12.67
C ILE A 64 -4.65 1.87 11.77
N LYS A 65 -4.47 0.61 11.38
CA LYS A 65 -3.35 0.15 10.56
C LYS A 65 -3.83 -0.78 9.46
N TYR A 66 -3.08 -0.82 8.37
CA TYR A 66 -3.28 -1.77 7.28
C TYR A 66 -2.04 -2.63 7.09
N ASP A 67 -2.25 -3.94 7.09
CA ASP A 67 -1.22 -4.92 6.80
C ASP A 67 -1.27 -5.30 5.32
N VAL A 68 -0.12 -5.24 4.64
CA VAL A 68 -0.02 -5.72 3.26
C VAL A 68 -0.07 -7.24 3.26
N THR A 69 -1.06 -7.80 2.56
CA THR A 69 -1.30 -9.25 2.46
C THR A 69 -0.77 -9.84 1.16
N GLY A 70 -0.48 -9.01 0.17
CA GLY A 70 0.13 -9.43 -1.08
C GLY A 70 0.33 -8.27 -2.05
N PHE A 71 1.19 -8.47 -3.03
CA PHE A 71 1.45 -7.54 -4.12
C PHE A 71 2.13 -8.26 -5.29
N LEU A 72 2.05 -7.67 -6.47
CA LEU A 72 2.85 -8.03 -7.62
C LEU A 72 4.06 -7.10 -7.69
N LEU A 73 5.27 -7.67 -7.75
CA LEU A 73 6.47 -6.92 -8.06
C LEU A 73 6.78 -7.10 -9.54
N VAL A 74 7.03 -5.99 -10.24
CA VAL A 74 7.46 -5.97 -11.64
C VAL A 74 8.71 -5.11 -11.76
N ALA A 75 9.76 -5.62 -12.40
CA ALA A 75 11.00 -4.89 -12.66
C ALA A 75 11.34 -4.94 -14.15
N GLN A 76 11.75 -3.80 -14.70
CA GLN A 76 12.10 -3.65 -16.12
C GLN A 76 13.21 -2.61 -16.31
N GLY A 77 13.67 -2.44 -17.55
CA GLY A 77 14.75 -1.51 -17.89
C GLY A 77 16.13 -2.16 -17.78
N LYS A 78 17.13 -1.42 -17.27
CA LYS A 78 18.50 -1.94 -17.13
C LYS A 78 18.53 -3.21 -16.27
N GLY A 79 19.25 -4.24 -16.71
CA GLY A 79 19.29 -5.55 -16.05
C GLY A 79 18.14 -6.52 -16.43
N PHE A 80 17.22 -6.08 -17.30
CA PHE A 80 16.07 -6.84 -17.79
C PHE A 80 15.94 -6.76 -19.32
N GLU A 81 17.07 -6.78 -20.03
CA GLU A 81 17.15 -6.62 -21.48
C GLU A 81 16.40 -7.73 -22.24
N ASN A 82 16.26 -8.91 -21.63
CA ASN A 82 15.58 -10.08 -22.19
C ASN A 82 14.12 -10.21 -21.74
N GLY A 83 13.55 -9.18 -21.10
CA GLY A 83 12.18 -9.16 -20.62
C GLY A 83 12.07 -8.77 -19.14
N ALA A 84 10.90 -8.23 -18.78
CA ALA A 84 10.60 -7.82 -17.41
C ALA A 84 10.61 -9.01 -16.46
N GLY A 85 11.19 -8.83 -15.26
CA GLY A 85 11.05 -9.76 -14.15
C GLY A 85 9.79 -9.44 -13.38
N PHE A 86 9.01 -10.45 -13.00
CA PHE A 86 7.85 -10.26 -12.14
C PHE A 86 7.64 -11.44 -11.22
N THR A 87 7.06 -11.20 -10.04
CA THR A 87 6.69 -12.26 -9.11
C THR A 87 5.58 -11.81 -8.17
N GLN A 88 4.67 -12.74 -7.87
CA GLN A 88 3.61 -12.53 -6.88
C GLN A 88 4.20 -12.74 -5.48
N ASN A 89 4.07 -11.73 -4.63
CA ASN A 89 4.50 -11.79 -3.23
C ASN A 89 3.28 -12.01 -2.34
N LYS A 90 3.43 -12.94 -1.38
CA LYS A 90 2.45 -13.17 -0.32
C LYS A 90 2.95 -12.51 0.96
N GLY A 91 2.12 -11.65 1.55
CA GLY A 91 2.47 -10.81 2.70
C GLY A 91 3.25 -9.55 2.30
N ALA A 92 3.72 -8.84 3.31
CA ALA A 92 4.39 -7.54 3.16
C ALA A 92 5.86 -7.64 2.71
N TYR A 93 6.54 -8.76 2.97
CA TYR A 93 7.98 -8.90 2.74
C TYR A 93 8.30 -9.40 1.34
N PHE A 94 9.44 -8.98 0.80
CA PHE A 94 9.96 -9.51 -0.45
C PHE A 94 10.33 -10.99 -0.30
N THR A 95 9.75 -11.83 -1.16
CA THR A 95 10.12 -13.25 -1.28
C THR A 95 11.55 -13.40 -1.80
N SER A 96 12.10 -14.61 -1.72
CA SER A 96 13.43 -14.91 -2.28
C SER A 96 13.49 -14.65 -3.80
N GLU A 97 12.39 -14.92 -4.51
CA GLU A 97 12.28 -14.61 -5.94
C GLU A 97 12.26 -13.10 -6.19
N ALA A 98 11.48 -12.36 -5.40
CA ALA A 98 11.44 -10.90 -5.49
C ALA A 98 12.82 -10.29 -5.23
N LYS A 99 13.52 -10.75 -4.20
CA LYS A 99 14.91 -10.32 -3.92
C LYS A 99 15.84 -10.64 -5.08
N SER A 100 15.71 -11.81 -5.70
CA SER A 100 16.53 -12.20 -6.86
C SER A 100 16.27 -11.31 -8.09
N ILE A 101 15.03 -10.84 -8.27
CA ILE A 101 14.68 -9.85 -9.29
C ILE A 101 15.29 -8.49 -8.92
N ILE A 102 15.05 -8.01 -7.70
CA ILE A 102 15.57 -6.73 -7.20
C ILE A 102 17.09 -6.65 -7.30
N GLU A 103 17.81 -7.76 -7.05
CA GLU A 103 19.27 -7.79 -7.17
C GLU A 103 19.80 -7.59 -8.59
N LYS A 104 19.01 -7.95 -9.61
CA LYS A 104 19.35 -7.69 -11.02
C LYS A 104 19.16 -6.23 -11.41
N CYS A 105 18.36 -5.48 -10.65
CA CYS A 105 18.13 -4.06 -10.91
C CYS A 105 19.44 -3.26 -10.80
N LYS A 106 19.56 -2.26 -11.68
CA LYS A 106 20.67 -1.32 -11.80
C LYS A 106 20.12 0.11 -11.86
N ALA A 107 21.00 1.10 -11.83
CA ALA A 107 20.60 2.45 -12.21
C ALA A 107 20.02 2.44 -13.65
N GLY A 108 18.84 3.04 -13.82
CA GLY A 108 18.03 2.97 -15.04
C GLY A 108 17.02 1.82 -15.09
N SER A 109 16.88 1.02 -14.02
CA SER A 109 15.74 0.11 -13.87
C SER A 109 14.51 0.86 -13.35
N THR A 110 13.33 0.31 -13.62
CA THR A 110 12.08 0.69 -12.95
C THR A 110 11.54 -0.51 -12.20
N VAL A 111 11.14 -0.32 -10.94
CA VAL A 111 10.44 -1.33 -10.13
C VAL A 111 9.05 -0.82 -9.79
N ALA A 112 8.01 -1.57 -10.14
CA ALA A 112 6.63 -1.29 -9.83
C ALA A 112 6.09 -2.32 -8.83
N ILE A 113 5.40 -1.83 -7.81
CA ILE A 113 4.62 -2.60 -6.86
C ILE A 113 3.15 -2.34 -7.18
N THR A 114 2.49 -3.36 -7.73
CA THR A 114 1.11 -3.29 -8.21
C THR A 114 0.27 -4.39 -7.56
N ASP A 115 -1.03 -4.43 -7.88
CA ASP A 115 -1.95 -5.45 -7.39
C ASP A 115 -1.91 -5.68 -5.87
N ILE A 116 -1.79 -4.58 -5.14
CA ILE A 116 -1.54 -4.61 -3.70
C ILE A 116 -2.84 -4.92 -2.97
N THR A 117 -2.81 -5.95 -2.12
CA THR A 117 -3.90 -6.29 -1.22
C THR A 117 -3.52 -5.97 0.21
N VAL A 118 -4.45 -5.40 0.96
CA VAL A 118 -4.28 -5.05 2.36
C VAL A 118 -5.41 -5.60 3.20
N ASN A 119 -5.15 -5.78 4.49
CA ASN A 119 -6.15 -6.09 5.50
C ASN A 119 -6.09 -5.05 6.62
N GLY A 120 -7.25 -4.59 7.07
CA GLY A 120 -7.36 -3.64 8.18
C GLY A 120 -8.67 -3.81 8.95
N PRO A 121 -9.01 -2.85 9.83
CA PRO A 121 -10.22 -2.92 10.66
C PRO A 121 -11.54 -2.98 9.87
N ASP A 122 -11.55 -2.49 8.63
CA ASP A 122 -12.69 -2.55 7.71
C ASP A 122 -12.65 -3.78 6.77
N GLY A 123 -11.75 -4.73 7.04
CA GLY A 123 -11.57 -5.95 6.27
C GLY A 123 -10.48 -5.86 5.20
N SER A 124 -10.51 -6.81 4.27
CA SER A 124 -9.54 -6.90 3.18
C SER A 124 -9.99 -6.14 1.93
N ARG A 125 -9.06 -5.47 1.27
CA ARG A 125 -9.29 -4.81 -0.03
C ARG A 125 -8.04 -4.79 -0.91
N LYS A 126 -8.25 -4.64 -2.22
CA LYS A 126 -7.20 -4.33 -3.20
C LYS A 126 -7.08 -2.82 -3.33
N LEU A 127 -5.86 -2.29 -3.28
CA LEU A 127 -5.58 -0.87 -3.49
C LEU A 127 -5.67 -0.54 -4.99
N ALA A 128 -6.24 0.61 -5.31
CA ALA A 128 -6.21 1.14 -6.66
C ALA A 128 -4.86 1.77 -7.03
N SER A 129 -4.12 2.24 -6.02
CA SER A 129 -2.80 2.84 -6.18
C SER A 129 -1.70 1.79 -6.34
N SER A 130 -0.61 2.21 -6.97
CA SER A 130 0.62 1.42 -7.14
C SER A 130 1.81 2.30 -6.79
N ALA A 131 2.91 1.68 -6.36
CA ALA A 131 4.17 2.39 -6.10
C ALA A 131 5.17 2.09 -7.22
N VAL A 132 5.66 3.11 -7.92
CA VAL A 132 6.59 2.96 -9.04
C VAL A 132 7.88 3.71 -8.74
N PHE A 133 9.00 3.00 -8.81
CA PHE A 133 10.33 3.48 -8.45
C PHE A 133 11.24 3.47 -9.67
N ASN A 134 11.83 4.62 -9.99
CA ASN A 134 12.87 4.73 -11.00
C ASN A 134 14.23 4.74 -10.30
N LEU A 135 15.05 3.74 -10.58
CA LEU A 135 16.29 3.55 -9.86
C LEU A 135 17.40 4.43 -10.46
N SER A 136 17.99 5.28 -9.63
CA SER A 136 19.16 6.07 -9.99
C SER A 136 20.46 5.40 -9.53
N ASN A 137 21.58 6.00 -9.92
CA ASN A 137 22.85 5.76 -9.22
C ASN A 137 22.70 6.08 -7.72
#